data_AF-A0A9W8JMB3-F1
#
_entry.id   AF-A0A9W8JMB3-F1
#
_cell.length_a   1.000
_cell.length_b   1.000
_cell.length_c   1.000
_cell.angle_alpha   90.00
_cell.angle_beta   90.00
_cell.angle_gamma   90.00
#
_symmetry.space_group_name_H-M   'P 1'
#
loop_
_entity.id
_entity.type
_entity.pdbx_description
1 polymer ?
#
loop_
_entity_poly.entity_id
_entity_poly.type
_entity_poly.pdbx_seq_one_letter_code
_entity_poly.pdbx_strand_id
1 'polypeptide(L)'
;MYLGEGLPFQRFWSLEAQYAKFTSLIGLRTFVAGPFTEEIVFRACVLAVYHLSNSKVTRMIFLSPLTFGLAHIHHAWDTYNRYGRNRVALRRALITSLFQLFYTTLFGFHTAYIYLRTGSILPTLTAHVFCNIMGFPDIQWEMERFPHRRRAIILAYVLGIAGFIYVLPRWTYTPDSIFWLA
;
A
#
# COMPACT_ATOMS: atom_id res chain seq x y z
N MET A 1 8.97 -9.83 9.74
CA MET A 1 9.64 -10.41 8.54
C MET A 1 11.13 -10.71 8.78
N TYR A 2 11.99 -9.72 9.10
CA TYR A 2 13.40 -9.98 9.46
C TYR A 2 13.55 -10.72 10.80
N LEU A 3 12.80 -10.28 11.83
CA LEU A 3 12.82 -10.93 13.15
C LEU A 3 12.21 -12.33 13.14
N GLY A 4 11.38 -12.63 12.13
CA GLY A 4 10.82 -13.95 11.91
C GLY A 4 11.71 -14.87 11.08
N GLU A 5 12.96 -14.46 10.79
CA GLU A 5 13.97 -15.21 10.01
C GLU A 5 13.46 -15.74 8.65
N GLY A 6 12.53 -15.02 8.01
CA GLY A 6 11.87 -15.44 6.76
C GLY A 6 12.34 -14.71 5.50
N LEU A 7 13.33 -13.82 5.60
CA LEU A 7 13.92 -13.12 4.44
C LEU A 7 14.94 -13.98 3.71
N PRO A 8 15.30 -13.65 2.45
CA PRO A 8 16.36 -14.35 1.74
C PRO A 8 17.61 -14.54 2.61
N PHE A 9 18.18 -15.75 2.55
CA PHE A 9 19.37 -16.16 3.33
C PHE A 9 19.16 -16.26 4.85
N GLN A 10 17.92 -16.20 5.35
CA GLN A 10 17.59 -16.48 6.76
C GLN A 10 17.11 -17.93 6.97
N ARG A 11 17.09 -18.36 8.24
CA ARG A 11 16.86 -19.75 8.65
C ARG A 11 15.55 -20.37 8.15
N PHE A 12 14.47 -19.60 8.12
CA PHE A 12 13.14 -20.07 7.71
C PHE A 12 12.78 -19.67 6.27
N TRP A 13 13.75 -19.23 5.48
CA TRP A 13 13.53 -18.93 4.08
C TRP A 13 13.46 -20.20 3.24
N SER A 14 12.46 -20.28 2.35
CA SER A 14 12.28 -21.39 1.42
C SER A 14 11.98 -20.86 0.02
N LEU A 15 12.85 -21.21 -0.95
CA LEU A 15 12.66 -20.88 -2.35
C LEU A 15 11.36 -21.49 -2.89
N GLU A 16 11.08 -22.74 -2.54
CA GLU A 16 9.86 -23.45 -2.95
C GLU A 16 8.61 -22.74 -2.43
N ALA A 17 8.62 -22.31 -1.16
CA ALA A 17 7.51 -21.56 -0.58
C ALA A 17 7.30 -20.20 -1.26
N GLN A 18 8.39 -19.50 -1.63
CA GLN A 18 8.29 -18.26 -2.42
C GLN A 18 7.73 -18.54 -3.82
N TYR A 19 8.23 -19.57 -4.50
CA TYR A 19 7.77 -19.95 -5.82
C TYR A 19 6.27 -20.27 -5.81
N ALA A 20 5.80 -21.09 -4.86
CA ALA A 20 4.39 -21.39 -4.69
C ALA A 20 3.55 -20.14 -4.40
N LYS A 21 4.05 -19.23 -3.54
CA LYS A 21 3.41 -17.96 -3.24
C LYS A 21 3.20 -17.11 -4.49
N PHE A 22 4.22 -16.94 -5.32
CA PHE A 22 4.17 -16.05 -6.49
C PHE A 22 3.53 -16.67 -7.74
N THR A 23 3.57 -17.99 -7.91
CA THR A 23 3.00 -18.66 -9.09
C THR A 23 1.57 -19.16 -8.90
N SER A 24 1.04 -19.17 -7.67
CA SER A 24 -0.38 -19.44 -7.44
C SER A 24 -1.28 -18.41 -8.11
N LEU A 25 -2.51 -18.79 -8.49
CA LEU A 25 -3.49 -17.85 -9.05
C LEU A 25 -3.77 -16.66 -8.12
N ILE A 26 -3.79 -16.92 -6.81
CA ILE A 26 -3.94 -15.88 -5.78
C ILE A 26 -2.71 -14.97 -5.79
N GLY A 27 -1.51 -15.54 -5.86
CA GLY A 27 -0.26 -14.79 -5.98
C GLY A 27 -0.20 -13.90 -7.21
N LEU A 28 -0.49 -14.45 -8.39
CA LEU A 28 -0.54 -13.69 -9.64
C LEU A 28 -1.57 -12.55 -9.58
N ARG A 29 -2.74 -12.80 -8.99
CA ARG A 29 -3.74 -11.75 -8.73
C ARG A 29 -3.16 -10.68 -7.80
N THR A 30 -2.56 -11.06 -6.68
CA THR A 30 -2.12 -10.14 -5.63
C THR A 30 -0.88 -9.33 -5.99
N PHE A 31 0.06 -9.90 -6.76
CA PHE A 31 1.36 -9.30 -7.04
C PHE A 31 1.51 -8.79 -8.48
N VAL A 32 0.61 -9.18 -9.40
CA VAL A 32 0.70 -8.77 -10.81
C VAL A 32 -0.60 -8.12 -11.27
N ALA A 33 -1.67 -8.91 -11.42
CA ALA A 33 -2.89 -8.45 -12.09
C ALA A 33 -3.62 -7.34 -11.32
N GLY A 34 -3.77 -7.49 -10.00
CA GLY A 34 -4.39 -6.49 -9.12
C GLY A 34 -3.62 -5.17 -9.15
N PRO A 35 -2.35 -5.14 -8.72
CA PRO A 35 -1.55 -3.92 -8.74
C PRO A 35 -1.51 -3.24 -10.11
N PHE A 36 -1.32 -4.00 -11.19
CA PHE A 36 -1.26 -3.43 -12.54
C PHE A 36 -2.58 -2.74 -12.93
N THR A 37 -3.71 -3.41 -12.73
CA THR A 37 -5.02 -2.85 -13.08
C THR A 37 -5.40 -1.67 -12.17
N GLU A 38 -5.12 -1.76 -10.87
CA GLU A 38 -5.39 -0.69 -9.90
C GLU A 38 -4.53 0.56 -10.17
N GLU A 39 -3.24 0.41 -10.47
CA GLU A 39 -2.40 1.56 -10.81
C GLU A 39 -2.86 2.22 -12.13
N ILE A 40 -3.24 1.44 -13.16
CA ILE A 40 -3.75 2.02 -14.41
C ILE A 40 -5.04 2.79 -14.16
N VAL A 41 -6.03 2.17 -13.51
CA VAL A 41 -7.34 2.79 -13.30
C VAL A 41 -7.21 4.05 -12.44
N PHE A 42 -6.54 3.95 -11.29
CA PHE A 42 -6.56 5.04 -10.32
C PHE A 42 -5.44 6.08 -10.53
N ARG A 43 -4.30 5.73 -11.13
CA ARG A 43 -3.17 6.66 -11.30
C ARG A 43 -3.07 7.15 -12.74
N ALA A 44 -3.33 6.32 -13.74
CA ALA A 44 -3.37 6.83 -15.11
C ALA A 44 -4.72 7.48 -15.40
N CYS A 45 -5.84 6.75 -15.28
CA CYS A 45 -7.14 7.24 -15.74
C CYS A 45 -7.75 8.31 -14.82
N VAL A 46 -7.90 8.03 -13.52
CA VAL A 46 -8.53 8.98 -12.59
C VAL A 46 -7.72 10.28 -12.50
N LEU A 47 -6.39 10.21 -12.31
CA LEU A 47 -5.57 11.44 -12.26
C LEU A 47 -5.57 12.20 -13.60
N ALA A 48 -5.66 11.53 -14.74
CA ALA A 48 -5.81 12.22 -16.04
C ALA A 48 -7.07 13.09 -16.08
N VAL A 49 -8.21 12.61 -15.55
CA VAL A 49 -9.44 13.42 -15.46
C VAL A 49 -9.24 14.66 -14.57
N TYR A 50 -8.55 14.51 -13.43
CA TYR A 50 -8.22 15.67 -12.60
C TYR A 50 -7.27 16.63 -13.32
N HIS A 51 -6.28 16.12 -14.07
CA HIS A 51 -5.34 16.94 -14.82
C HIS A 51 -6.04 17.73 -15.93
N LEU A 52 -6.88 17.07 -16.74
CA LEU A 52 -7.64 17.68 -17.83
C LEU A 52 -8.67 18.72 -17.34
N SER A 53 -9.11 18.62 -16.08
CA SER A 53 -9.96 19.63 -15.43
C SER A 53 -9.18 20.80 -14.81
N ASN A 54 -7.88 20.91 -15.08
CA ASN A 54 -6.98 21.92 -14.50
C ASN A 54 -6.97 21.90 -12.96
N SER A 55 -7.14 20.72 -12.35
CA SER A 55 -7.07 20.58 -10.90
C SER A 55 -5.64 20.81 -10.40
N LYS A 56 -5.51 21.53 -9.28
CA LYS A 56 -4.22 21.71 -8.60
C LYS A 56 -3.64 20.36 -8.19
N VAL A 57 -2.33 20.20 -8.33
CA VAL A 57 -1.57 19.00 -7.94
C VAL A 57 -1.90 18.53 -6.51
N THR A 58 -2.05 19.45 -5.55
CA THR A 58 -2.46 19.11 -4.18
C THR A 58 -3.80 18.39 -4.13
N ARG A 59 -4.79 18.82 -4.92
CA ARG A 59 -6.10 18.14 -4.99
C ARG A 59 -5.98 16.78 -5.67
N MET A 60 -5.15 16.68 -6.70
CA MET A 60 -4.87 15.41 -7.37
C MET A 60 -4.30 14.38 -6.38
N ILE A 61 -3.34 14.79 -5.53
CA ILE A 61 -2.72 13.91 -4.53
C ILE A 61 -3.70 13.51 -3.42
N PHE A 62 -4.49 14.45 -2.91
CA PHE A 62 -5.28 14.22 -1.68
C PHE A 62 -6.76 13.91 -1.91
N LEU A 63 -7.33 14.14 -3.10
CA LEU A 63 -8.74 13.84 -3.40
C LEU A 63 -8.91 12.64 -4.31
N SER A 64 -8.10 12.51 -5.37
CA SER A 64 -8.23 11.37 -6.28
C SER A 64 -8.18 10.01 -5.57
N PRO A 65 -7.32 9.79 -4.55
CA PRO A 65 -7.20 8.46 -3.97
C PRO A 65 -8.31 8.12 -2.99
N LEU A 66 -9.22 9.06 -2.69
CA LEU A 66 -10.47 8.74 -2.00
C LEU A 66 -11.30 7.77 -2.82
N THR A 67 -11.28 7.86 -4.16
CA THR A 67 -11.98 6.90 -5.03
C THR A 67 -11.40 5.48 -4.92
N PHE A 68 -10.08 5.36 -4.80
CA PHE A 68 -9.41 4.09 -4.54
C PHE A 68 -9.79 3.52 -3.17
N GLY A 69 -9.80 4.37 -2.14
CA GLY A 69 -10.26 3.98 -0.81
C GLY A 69 -11.70 3.50 -0.80
N LEU A 70 -12.61 4.26 -1.39
CA LEU A 70 -14.04 3.94 -1.48
C LEU A 70 -14.30 2.65 -2.25
N ALA A 71 -13.51 2.36 -3.29
CA ALA A 71 -13.63 1.11 -4.04
C ALA A 71 -13.46 -0.13 -3.15
N HIS A 72 -12.79 -0.03 -2.00
CA HIS A 72 -12.60 -1.14 -1.06
C HIS A 72 -13.72 -1.29 -0.03
N ILE A 73 -14.67 -0.37 0.04
CA ILE A 73 -15.80 -0.46 1.00
C ILE A 73 -16.66 -1.70 0.74
N HIS A 74 -16.69 -2.22 -0.49
CA HIS A 74 -17.43 -3.44 -0.82
C HIS A 74 -16.97 -4.67 0.01
N HIS A 75 -15.74 -4.68 0.53
CA HIS A 75 -15.27 -5.73 1.44
C HIS A 75 -16.01 -5.77 2.78
N ALA A 76 -16.65 -4.66 3.19
CA ALA A 76 -17.52 -4.63 4.36
C ALA A 76 -18.68 -5.61 4.19
N TRP A 77 -19.28 -5.61 2.99
CA TRP A 77 -20.39 -6.47 2.65
C TRP A 77 -19.97 -7.94 2.65
N ASP A 78 -18.84 -8.27 2.03
CA ASP A 78 -18.30 -9.63 2.03
C ASP A 78 -18.00 -10.12 3.45
N THR A 79 -17.35 -9.29 4.26
CA THR A 79 -17.07 -9.59 5.68
C THR A 79 -18.36 -9.82 6.45
N TYR A 80 -19.36 -8.96 6.32
CA TYR A 80 -20.64 -9.11 7.01
C TYR A 80 -21.35 -10.42 6.65
N ASN A 81 -21.36 -10.78 5.36
CA ASN A 81 -21.97 -12.02 4.88
C ASN A 81 -21.22 -13.26 5.37
N ARG A 82 -19.88 -13.26 5.25
CA ARG A 82 -19.03 -14.40 5.59
C ARG A 82 -19.06 -14.76 7.08
N TYR A 83 -19.26 -13.76 7.96
CA TYR A 83 -19.29 -13.95 9.41
C TYR A 83 -20.70 -14.10 10.00
N GLY A 84 -21.71 -14.40 9.17
CA GLY A 84 -23.03 -14.83 9.64
C GLY A 84 -24.01 -13.70 9.97
N ARG A 85 -23.83 -12.50 9.39
CA ARG A 85 -24.82 -11.41 9.36
C ARG A 85 -25.40 -11.00 10.72
N ASN A 86 -24.61 -11.09 11.78
CA ASN A 86 -25.01 -10.73 13.13
C ASN A 86 -24.32 -9.42 13.58
N ARG A 87 -24.66 -8.93 14.79
CA ARG A 87 -24.06 -7.69 15.33
C ARG A 87 -22.54 -7.75 15.45
N VAL A 88 -21.98 -8.92 15.76
CA VAL A 88 -20.52 -9.12 15.86
C VAL A 88 -19.88 -9.05 14.47
N ALA A 89 -20.49 -9.68 13.47
CA ALA A 89 -20.07 -9.61 12.07
C ALA A 89 -20.13 -8.20 11.52
N LEU A 90 -21.19 -7.44 11.84
CA LEU A 90 -21.33 -6.04 11.45
C LEU A 90 -20.24 -5.18 12.07
N ARG A 91 -20.01 -5.31 13.39
CA ARG A 91 -18.94 -4.58 14.08
C ARG A 91 -17.58 -4.89 13.46
N ARG A 92 -17.30 -6.16 13.16
CA ARG A 92 -16.07 -6.58 12.49
C ARG A 92 -15.95 -5.93 11.12
N ALA A 93 -16.96 -6.07 10.27
CA ALA A 93 -16.99 -5.50 8.92
C ALA A 93 -16.72 -3.99 8.93
N LEU A 94 -17.38 -3.24 9.81
CA LEU A 94 -17.19 -1.80 9.94
C LEU A 94 -15.74 -1.45 10.34
N ILE A 95 -15.20 -2.12 11.36
CA ILE A 95 -13.84 -1.86 11.84
C ILE A 95 -12.81 -2.19 10.75
N THR A 96 -12.92 -3.37 10.13
CA THR A 96 -11.97 -3.81 9.11
C THR A 96 -12.03 -2.92 7.88
N SER A 97 -13.23 -2.54 7.43
CA SER A 97 -13.38 -1.72 6.23
C SER A 97 -13.04 -0.26 6.47
N LEU A 98 -13.25 0.28 7.68
CA LEU A 98 -12.79 1.63 8.01
C LEU A 98 -11.27 1.68 8.07
N PHE A 99 -10.64 0.68 8.68
CA PHE A 99 -9.18 0.57 8.67
C PHE A 99 -8.64 0.41 7.24
N GLN A 100 -9.26 -0.44 6.44
CA GLN A 100 -8.88 -0.64 5.04
C GLN A 100 -9.03 0.65 4.25
N LEU A 101 -10.16 1.36 4.36
CA LEU A 101 -10.40 2.65 3.72
C LEU A 101 -9.32 3.67 4.08
N PHE A 102 -9.01 3.80 5.37
CA PHE A 102 -7.97 4.73 5.84
C PHE A 102 -6.60 4.38 5.25
N TYR A 103 -6.19 3.11 5.37
CA TYR A 103 -4.88 2.66 4.93
C TYR A 103 -4.72 2.72 3.40
N THR A 104 -5.72 2.28 2.64
CA THR A 104 -5.69 2.36 1.17
C THR A 104 -5.74 3.79 0.67
N THR A 105 -6.43 4.69 1.37
CA THR A 105 -6.41 6.13 1.06
C THR A 105 -5.01 6.71 1.24
N LEU A 106 -4.33 6.42 2.37
CA LEU A 106 -2.96 6.89 2.60
C LEU A 106 -1.97 6.32 1.57
N PHE A 107 -2.07 5.03 1.26
CA PHE A 107 -1.29 4.41 0.19
C PHE A 107 -1.58 5.05 -1.17
N GLY A 108 -2.84 5.39 -1.41
CA GLY A 108 -3.29 6.14 -2.56
C GLY A 108 -2.64 7.53 -2.67
N PHE A 109 -2.55 8.29 -1.57
CA PHE A 109 -1.84 9.57 -1.53
C PHE A 109 -0.36 9.40 -1.92
N HIS A 110 0.28 8.36 -1.39
CA HIS A 110 1.69 8.08 -1.66
C HIS A 110 1.94 7.74 -3.15
N THR A 111 1.14 6.84 -3.72
CA THR A 111 1.28 6.45 -5.12
C THR A 111 0.87 7.56 -6.09
N ALA A 112 -0.18 8.34 -5.78
CA ALA A 112 -0.52 9.54 -6.56
C ALA A 112 0.62 10.57 -6.54
N TYR A 113 1.24 10.78 -5.38
CA TYR A 113 2.42 11.63 -5.27
C TYR A 113 3.56 11.13 -6.16
N ILE A 114 3.93 9.85 -6.08
CA ILE A 114 4.99 9.26 -6.93
C ILE A 114 4.64 9.40 -8.42
N TYR A 115 3.40 9.07 -8.82
CA TYR A 115 2.97 9.15 -10.22
C TYR A 115 3.14 10.56 -10.76
N LEU A 116 2.62 11.55 -10.04
CA LEU A 116 2.72 12.94 -10.48
C LEU A 116 4.17 13.40 -10.49
N ARG A 117 4.98 13.00 -9.51
CA ARG A 117 6.38 13.39 -9.42
C ARG A 117 7.27 12.77 -10.51
N THR A 118 6.95 11.58 -10.98
CA THR A 118 7.78 10.82 -11.93
C THR A 118 7.21 10.77 -13.35
N GLY A 119 5.92 11.07 -13.52
CA GLY A 119 5.21 10.90 -14.79
C GLY A 119 5.09 9.44 -15.25
N SER A 120 5.41 8.47 -14.38
CA SER A 120 5.48 7.06 -14.73
C SER A 120 4.69 6.17 -13.77
N ILE A 121 4.07 5.14 -14.34
CA ILE A 121 3.37 4.11 -13.57
C ILE A 121 4.32 3.06 -12.99
N LEU A 122 5.55 2.94 -13.51
CA LEU A 122 6.48 1.89 -13.06
C LEU A 122 6.91 2.08 -11.60
N PRO A 123 7.27 3.29 -11.14
CA PRO A 123 7.59 3.52 -9.73
C PRO A 123 6.40 3.28 -8.80
N THR A 124 5.18 3.64 -9.20
CA THR A 124 3.98 3.40 -8.38
C THR A 124 3.62 1.93 -8.31
N LEU A 125 3.68 1.22 -9.43
CA LEU A 125 3.47 -0.23 -9.50
C LEU A 125 4.48 -0.97 -8.63
N THR A 126 5.76 -0.56 -8.68
CA THR A 126 6.81 -1.15 -7.84
C THR A 126 6.50 -0.95 -6.35
N ALA A 127 6.13 0.28 -5.95
CA ALA A 127 5.74 0.57 -4.58
C ALA A 127 4.51 -0.26 -4.14
N HIS A 128 3.52 -0.41 -5.02
CA HIS A 128 2.34 -1.23 -4.76
C HIS A 128 2.69 -2.69 -4.52
N VAL A 129 3.40 -3.32 -5.47
CA VAL A 129 3.78 -4.73 -5.36
C VAL A 129 4.63 -4.95 -4.11
N PHE A 130 5.55 -4.02 -3.80
CA PHE A 130 6.34 -4.06 -2.58
C PHE A 130 5.44 -4.03 -1.33
N CYS A 131 4.48 -3.11 -1.24
CA CYS A 131 3.53 -3.06 -0.13
C CYS A 131 2.69 -4.34 -0.01
N ASN A 132 2.27 -4.95 -1.13
CA ASN A 132 1.55 -6.22 -1.10
C ASN A 132 2.43 -7.38 -0.62
N ILE A 133 3.73 -7.36 -0.93
CA ILE A 133 4.68 -8.37 -0.44
C ILE A 133 4.90 -8.23 1.08
N MET A 134 5.09 -6.99 1.55
CA MET A 134 5.42 -6.69 2.94
C MET A 134 4.20 -6.78 3.87
N GLY A 135 3.03 -6.37 3.40
CA GLY A 135 1.81 -6.24 4.21
C GLY A 135 1.87 -5.09 5.23
N PHE A 136 0.81 -4.98 6.03
CA PHE A 136 0.77 -4.02 7.13
C PHE A 136 1.61 -4.53 8.31
N PRO A 137 2.47 -3.70 8.93
CA PRO A 137 3.28 -4.11 10.06
C PRO A 137 2.44 -4.34 11.33
N ASP A 138 2.55 -5.52 11.92
CA ASP A 138 1.97 -5.80 13.24
C ASP A 138 3.00 -5.50 14.34
N ILE A 139 3.15 -4.21 14.64
CA ILE A 139 4.13 -3.71 15.61
C ILE A 139 3.85 -4.28 17.01
N GLN A 140 2.57 -4.44 17.38
CA GLN A 140 2.19 -4.96 18.68
C GLN A 140 2.65 -6.40 18.83
N TRP A 141 2.36 -7.25 17.84
CA TRP A 141 2.80 -8.64 17.83
C TRP A 141 4.34 -8.75 17.84
N GLU A 142 5.06 -7.91 17.09
CA GLU A 142 6.52 -7.90 17.08
C GLU A 142 7.11 -7.53 18.45
N MET A 143 6.52 -6.55 19.14
CA MET A 143 6.96 -6.16 20.48
C MET A 143 6.67 -7.23 21.55
N GLU A 144 5.53 -7.93 21.45
CA GLU A 144 5.17 -9.03 22.34
C GLU A 144 6.07 -10.25 22.12
N ARG A 145 6.39 -10.56 20.86
CA ARG A 145 7.24 -11.69 20.50
C ARG A 145 8.71 -11.47 20.87
N PHE A 146 9.20 -10.24 20.80
CA PHE A 146 10.60 -9.88 21.06
C PHE A 146 10.74 -8.78 22.12
N PRO A 147 10.37 -9.04 23.39
CA PRO A 147 10.29 -8.01 24.43
C PRO A 147 11.62 -7.32 24.70
N HIS A 148 12.74 -8.07 24.66
CA HIS A 148 14.09 -7.52 24.84
C HIS A 148 14.54 -6.58 23.71
N ARG A 149 13.87 -6.61 22.54
CA ARG A 149 14.19 -5.77 21.37
C ARG A 149 13.18 -4.65 21.16
N ARG A 150 12.24 -4.43 22.08
CA ARG A 150 11.16 -3.44 21.93
C ARG A 150 11.65 -2.04 21.55
N ARG A 151 12.69 -1.53 22.22
CA ARG A 151 13.27 -0.21 21.91
C ARG A 151 13.85 -0.19 20.49
N ALA A 152 14.57 -1.23 20.08
CA ALA A 152 15.13 -1.33 18.74
C ALA A 152 14.05 -1.41 17.66
N ILE A 153 12.95 -2.12 17.91
CA ILE A 153 11.79 -2.21 17.00
C ILE A 153 11.19 -0.82 16.79
N ILE A 154 10.87 -0.12 17.88
CA ILE A 154 10.29 1.23 17.81
C ILE A 154 11.24 2.20 17.09
N LEU A 155 12.53 2.18 17.45
CA LEU A 155 13.54 3.02 16.80
C LEU A 155 13.64 2.72 15.30
N ALA A 156 13.61 1.45 14.89
CA ALA A 156 13.66 1.08 13.47
C ALA A 156 12.45 1.61 12.70
N TYR A 157 11.23 1.54 13.26
CA TYR A 157 10.05 2.14 12.64
C TYR A 157 10.15 3.65 12.53
N VAL A 158 10.53 4.34 13.61
CA VAL A 158 10.67 5.81 13.63
C VAL A 158 11.74 6.27 12.64
N LEU A 159 12.92 5.66 12.65
CA LEU A 159 14.01 5.97 11.73
C LEU A 159 13.63 5.64 10.28
N GLY A 160 12.92 4.54 10.05
CA GLY A 160 12.43 4.16 8.73
C GLY A 160 11.44 5.19 8.16
N ILE A 161 10.46 5.62 8.97
CA ILE A 161 9.49 6.66 8.57
C ILE A 161 10.19 8.00 8.33
N ALA A 162 11.05 8.43 9.25
CA ALA A 162 11.78 9.69 9.12
C ALA A 162 12.69 9.70 7.88
N GLY A 163 13.43 8.61 7.68
CA GLY A 163 14.27 8.40 6.50
C GLY A 163 13.45 8.42 5.22
N PHE A 164 12.33 7.71 5.19
CA PHE A 164 11.41 7.70 4.05
C PHE A 164 10.89 9.10 3.71
N ILE A 165 10.38 9.85 4.69
CA ILE A 165 9.90 11.24 4.49
C ILE A 165 11.03 12.13 3.96
N TYR A 166 12.25 11.95 4.46
CA TYR A 166 13.40 12.73 4.02
C TYR A 166 13.81 12.41 2.58
N VAL A 167 13.89 11.13 2.19
CA VAL A 167 14.37 10.73 0.85
C VAL A 167 13.30 10.84 -0.22
N LEU A 168 12.02 10.67 0.12
CA LEU A 168 10.90 10.64 -0.82
C LEU A 168 10.94 11.81 -1.83
N PRO A 169 10.95 13.10 -1.42
CA PRO A 169 10.97 14.21 -2.38
C PRO A 169 12.27 14.34 -3.18
N ARG A 170 13.39 13.77 -2.70
CA ARG A 170 14.68 13.83 -3.39
C ARG A 170 14.78 12.75 -4.46
N TRP A 171 14.39 11.53 -4.10
CA TRP A 171 14.50 10.36 -4.96
C TRP A 171 13.39 10.29 -6.02
N THR A 172 12.27 10.98 -5.81
CA THR A 172 11.22 11.11 -6.83
C THR A 172 11.33 12.43 -7.62
N TYR A 173 12.47 13.13 -7.56
CA TYR A 173 12.65 14.32 -8.39
C TYR A 173 12.92 13.91 -9.84
N THR A 174 12.04 14.36 -10.74
CA THR A 174 12.15 14.16 -12.19
C THR A 174 11.95 15.53 -12.84
N PRO A 175 12.98 16.10 -13.49
CA PRO A 175 12.91 17.46 -14.06
C PRO A 175 11.80 17.62 -15.10
N ASP A 176 11.57 16.58 -15.89
CA ASP A 176 10.68 16.61 -17.06
C ASP A 176 9.26 16.11 -16.75
N SER A 177 8.83 16.11 -15.49
CA SER A 177 7.47 15.66 -15.16
C SER A 177 6.44 16.68 -15.65
N ILE A 178 5.55 16.23 -16.55
CA ILE A 178 4.44 17.02 -17.11
C ILE A 178 3.47 17.56 -16.05
N PHE A 179 3.48 17.01 -14.83
CA PHE A 179 2.59 17.42 -13.75
C PHE A 179 3.20 18.48 -12.82
N TRP A 180 4.52 18.65 -12.85
CA TRP A 180 5.24 19.62 -12.04
C TRP A 180 6.04 20.51 -12.99
N LEU A 181 5.37 21.52 -13.55
CA LEU A 181 6.07 22.61 -14.23
C LEU A 181 6.93 23.32 -13.16
N ALA A 182 8.25 23.33 -13.38
CA ALA A 182 9.23 23.99 -12.52
C ALA A 182 8.98 25.51 -12.44
#